data_AF-A0A7C3Z5J7-F1
#
_entry.id   AF-A0A7C3Z5J7-F1
#
_cell.length_a   1.000
_cell.length_b   1.000
_cell.length_c   1.000
_cell.angle_alpha   90.00
_cell.angle_beta   90.00
_cell.angle_gamma   90.00
#
_symmetry.space_group_name_H-M   'P 1'
#
loop_
_entity.id
_entity.type
_entity.pdbx_description
1 polymer ?
#
loop_
_entity_poly.entity_id
_entity_poly.type
_entity_poly.pdbx_seq_one_letter_code
_entity_poly.pdbx_strand_id
1 'polypeptide(L)'
;LLGACHTLEMGFVFGNYDERFFGSGPIAEALSNKMQRAWSSFARDSAPFIESPGDWPGYGAEADTMVLGADCHVEQLPYVEEKRVWEEMGI
;
A
#
# COMPACT_ATOMS: atom_id res chain seq x y z
N LEU A 1 -7.87 18.43 -3.59
CA LEU A 1 -7.12 17.72 -2.53
C LEU A 1 -6.07 16.85 -3.23
N LEU A 2 -4.86 16.73 -2.67
CA LEU A 2 -3.70 16.15 -3.35
C LEU A 2 -3.75 14.61 -3.52
N GLY A 3 -4.74 13.93 -2.94
CA GLY A 3 -4.79 12.46 -2.93
C GLY A 3 -3.65 11.86 -2.11
N ALA A 4 -3.21 10.64 -2.49
CA ALA A 4 -2.04 9.98 -1.92
C ALA A 4 -0.73 10.62 -2.45
N CYS A 5 -0.34 11.75 -1.87
CA CYS A 5 0.85 12.48 -2.29
C CYS A 5 2.15 11.84 -1.77
N HIS A 6 3.28 12.38 -2.24
CA HIS A 6 4.61 11.90 -1.86
C HIS A 6 4.78 11.86 -0.34
N THR A 7 5.34 10.75 0.16
CA THR A 7 5.60 10.42 1.58
C THR A 7 4.38 10.35 2.51
N LEU A 8 3.15 10.35 1.97
CA LEU A 8 1.94 10.24 2.78
C LEU A 8 1.84 8.89 3.52
N GLU A 9 2.53 7.85 3.09
CA GLU A 9 2.53 6.55 3.77
C GLU A 9 3.25 6.59 5.12
N MET A 10 4.21 7.49 5.31
CA MET A 10 5.09 7.52 6.48
C MET A 10 4.32 7.66 7.79
N GLY A 11 3.33 8.56 7.86
CA GLY A 11 2.54 8.76 9.07
C GLY A 11 1.75 7.50 9.48
N PHE A 12 1.27 6.74 8.49
CA PHE A 12 0.57 5.48 8.74
C PHE A 12 1.53 4.36 9.15
N VAL A 13 2.68 4.23 8.47
CA VAL A 13 3.70 3.21 8.78
C VAL A 13 4.25 3.36 10.21
N PHE A 14 4.43 4.59 10.68
CA PHE A 14 4.98 4.87 12.01
C PHE A 14 3.92 5.13 13.09
N GLY A 15 2.63 5.07 12.74
CA GLY A 15 1.54 5.31 13.70
C GLY A 15 1.50 6.73 14.28
N ASN A 16 2.05 7.72 13.57
CA ASN A 16 2.18 9.11 14.01
C ASN A 16 1.57 10.11 13.01
N TYR A 17 0.55 9.70 12.27
CA TYR A 17 -0.11 10.52 11.27
C TYR A 17 -0.85 11.74 11.89
N ASP A 18 -0.81 12.87 11.19
CA ASP A 18 -1.56 14.08 11.55
C ASP A 18 -2.93 14.06 10.88
N GLU A 19 -4.00 14.01 11.66
CA GLU A 19 -5.37 13.93 11.14
C GLU A 19 -5.72 15.04 10.13
N ARG A 20 -5.08 16.22 10.22
CA ARG A 20 -5.31 17.35 9.32
C ARG A 20 -4.76 17.12 7.91
N PHE A 21 -3.80 16.21 7.76
CA PHE A 21 -3.13 15.93 6.49
C PHE A 21 -3.42 14.51 5.96
N PHE A 22 -3.52 13.53 6.86
CA PHE A 22 -3.68 12.12 6.51
C PHE A 22 -5.15 11.66 6.55
N GLY A 23 -6.06 12.51 7.04
CA GLY A 23 -7.44 12.16 7.33
C GLY A 23 -7.62 11.62 8.76
N SER A 24 -8.87 11.56 9.20
CA SER A 24 -9.24 11.27 10.59
C SER A 24 -10.24 10.13 10.69
N GLY A 25 -10.38 9.57 11.90
CA GLY A 25 -11.41 8.61 12.23
C GLY A 25 -11.07 7.15 11.89
N PRO A 26 -12.05 6.23 12.00
CA PRO A 26 -11.78 4.79 12.05
C PRO A 26 -11.10 4.21 10.80
N ILE A 27 -11.31 4.81 9.62
CA ILE A 27 -10.69 4.36 8.38
C ILE A 27 -9.18 4.65 8.38
N ALA A 28 -8.78 5.86 8.80
CA ALA A 28 -7.37 6.25 8.91
C ALA A 28 -6.65 5.43 9.98
N GLU A 29 -7.31 5.21 11.12
CA GLU A 29 -6.79 4.36 12.21
C GLU A 29 -6.61 2.91 11.75
N ALA A 30 -7.60 2.34 11.06
CA ALA A 30 -7.53 0.98 10.54
C ALA A 30 -6.39 0.82 9.51
N LEU A 31 -6.22 1.79 8.61
CA LEU A 31 -5.14 1.79 7.63
C LEU A 31 -3.77 1.86 8.33
N SER A 32 -3.61 2.76 9.30
CA SER A 32 -2.40 2.88 10.12
C SER A 32 -2.05 1.55 10.81
N ASN A 33 -3.03 0.91 11.44
CA ASN A 33 -2.85 -0.38 12.12
C ASN A 33 -2.46 -1.50 11.14
N LYS A 34 -3.09 -1.55 9.96
CA LYS A 34 -2.76 -2.53 8.92
C LYS A 34 -1.33 -2.34 8.40
N MET A 35 -0.92 -1.11 8.14
CA MET A 35 0.43 -0.81 7.65
C MET A 35 1.49 -1.11 8.71
N GLN A 36 1.29 -0.71 9.97
CA GLN A 36 2.22 -1.08 11.05
C GLN A 36 2.39 -2.61 11.20
N ARG A 37 1.30 -3.38 11.09
CA ARG A 37 1.34 -4.85 11.13
C ARG A 37 2.07 -5.43 9.91
N ALA A 38 1.82 -4.92 8.72
CA ALA A 38 2.48 -5.38 7.50
C ALA A 38 4.00 -5.15 7.54
N TRP A 39 4.45 -3.94 7.94
CA TRP A 39 5.88 -3.64 8.04
C TRP A 39 6.58 -4.42 9.15
N SER A 40 5.95 -4.55 10.32
CA SER A 40 6.55 -5.27 11.46
C SER A 40 6.63 -6.79 11.23
N SER A 41 5.62 -7.39 10.60
CA SER A 41 5.65 -8.81 10.21
C SER A 41 6.67 -9.06 9.11
N PHE A 42 6.77 -8.18 8.11
CA PHE A 42 7.82 -8.29 7.10
C PHE A 42 9.22 -8.26 7.73
N ALA A 43 9.48 -7.33 8.65
CA ALA A 43 10.76 -7.25 9.34
C ALA A 43 11.10 -8.52 10.16
N ARG A 44 10.08 -9.20 10.70
CA ARG A 44 10.25 -10.39 11.54
C ARG A 44 10.34 -11.69 10.73
N ASP A 45 9.48 -11.83 9.74
CA ASP A 45 9.16 -13.10 9.07
C ASP A 45 9.51 -13.09 7.57
N SER A 46 10.00 -11.96 7.04
CA SER A 46 10.25 -11.73 5.60
C SER A 46 8.99 -11.86 4.72
N ALA A 47 7.80 -11.78 5.32
CA ALA A 47 6.50 -11.76 4.64
C ALA A 47 5.57 -10.76 5.35
N PRO A 48 4.94 -9.83 4.61
CA PRO A 48 3.98 -8.91 5.20
C PRO A 48 2.69 -9.63 5.54
N PHE A 49 2.13 -9.33 6.70
CA PHE A 49 0.81 -9.76 7.14
C PHE A 49 -0.13 -8.56 7.21
N ILE A 50 -1.26 -8.65 6.52
CA ILE A 50 -2.33 -7.69 6.58
C ILE A 50 -3.66 -8.43 6.71
N GLU A 51 -4.54 -7.92 7.57
CA GLU A 51 -5.87 -8.49 7.76
C GLU A 51 -6.79 -7.95 6.66
N SER A 52 -6.69 -8.55 5.46
CA SER A 52 -7.50 -8.25 4.28
C SER A 52 -7.87 -9.52 3.50
N PRO A 53 -8.95 -9.49 2.68
CA PRO A 53 -9.23 -10.56 1.73
C PRO A 53 -8.08 -10.71 0.72
N GLY A 54 -7.58 -11.92 0.55
CA GLY A 54 -6.39 -12.23 -0.26
C GLY A 54 -5.11 -12.00 0.53
N ASP A 55 -4.37 -13.09 0.78
CA ASP A 55 -3.00 -13.00 1.31
C ASP A 55 -2.17 -12.12 0.38
N TRP A 56 -1.31 -11.24 0.91
CA TRP A 56 -0.40 -10.42 0.10
C TRP A 56 0.69 -11.33 -0.50
N PRO A 57 0.60 -11.73 -1.78
CA PRO A 57 1.55 -12.68 -2.33
C PRO A 57 2.88 -11.99 -2.63
N GLY A 58 3.95 -12.78 -2.77
CA GLY A 58 5.22 -12.27 -3.26
C GLY A 58 5.08 -11.73 -4.69
N TYR A 59 5.75 -10.61 -4.97
CA TYR A 59 5.74 -10.02 -6.31
C TYR A 59 6.44 -10.95 -7.32
N GLY A 60 5.72 -11.34 -8.37
CA GLY A 60 6.16 -12.34 -9.36
C GLY A 60 5.66 -12.03 -10.78
N ALA A 61 5.46 -13.07 -11.59
CA ALA A 61 5.02 -12.92 -12.99
C ALA A 61 3.67 -12.21 -13.13
N GLU A 62 2.74 -12.49 -12.21
CA GLU A 62 1.41 -11.86 -12.19
C GLU A 62 1.46 -10.43 -11.62
N ALA A 63 2.61 -10.00 -11.07
CA ALA A 63 2.80 -8.66 -10.52
C ALA A 63 1.73 -8.21 -9.51
N ASP A 64 1.21 -9.16 -8.74
CA ASP A 64 0.23 -8.92 -7.69
C ASP A 64 0.74 -7.85 -6.70
N THR A 65 -0.03 -6.78 -6.56
CA THR A 65 0.33 -5.60 -5.79
C THR A 65 -0.72 -5.32 -4.73
N MET A 66 -0.30 -5.19 -3.47
CA MET A 66 -1.21 -4.76 -2.39
C MET A 66 -1.50 -3.27 -2.51
N VAL A 67 -2.76 -2.93 -2.75
CA VAL A 67 -3.27 -1.57 -2.69
C VAL A 67 -3.61 -1.24 -1.24
N LEU A 68 -2.93 -0.25 -0.68
CA LEU A 68 -3.12 0.22 0.69
C LEU A 68 -4.00 1.47 0.69
N GLY A 69 -5.20 1.36 1.25
CA GLY A 69 -6.16 2.45 1.32
C GLY A 69 -7.33 2.15 2.25
N ALA A 70 -8.44 2.86 2.07
CA ALA A 70 -9.66 2.63 2.84
C ALA A 70 -10.15 1.17 2.71
N ASP A 71 -9.99 0.60 1.52
CA ASP A 71 -10.10 -0.84 1.28
C ASP A 71 -8.75 -1.39 0.83
N CYS A 72 -8.24 -2.38 1.56
CA CYS A 72 -6.96 -3.01 1.24
C CYS A 72 -7.22 -4.29 0.46
N HIS A 73 -6.63 -4.41 -0.72
CA HIS A 73 -6.84 -5.54 -1.62
C HIS A 73 -5.61 -5.78 -2.50
N VAL A 74 -5.50 -6.97 -3.06
CA VAL A 74 -4.51 -7.29 -4.08
C VAL A 74 -5.08 -6.94 -5.44
N GLU A 75 -4.32 -6.18 -6.23
CA GLU A 75 -4.61 -5.87 -7.62
C GLU A 75 -3.50 -6.46 -8.51
N GLN A 76 -3.92 -7.16 -9.57
CA GLN A 76 -3.01 -7.78 -10.53
C GLN A 76 -2.68 -6.76 -11.63
N LEU A 77 -1.38 -6.56 -11.91
CA LEU A 77 -0.91 -5.71 -13.02
C LEU A 77 -1.50 -4.27 -13.06
N PRO A 78 -1.58 -3.53 -11.93
CA PRO A 78 -2.33 -2.27 -11.85
C PRO A 78 -1.83 -1.16 -12.81
N TYR A 79 -0.57 -1.23 -13.24
CA TYR A 79 0.07 -0.20 -14.09
C TYR A 79 0.71 -0.76 -15.37
N VAL A 80 0.18 -1.87 -15.90
CA VAL A 80 0.77 -2.55 -17.06
C VAL A 80 0.71 -1.70 -18.33
N GLU A 81 -0.38 -0.96 -18.55
CA GLU A 81 -0.55 -0.13 -19.73
C GLU A 81 0.37 1.11 -19.67
N GLU A 82 0.49 1.74 -18.50
CA GLU A 82 1.43 2.84 -18.28
C GLU A 82 2.86 2.37 -18.55
N LYS A 83 3.27 1.26 -17.93
CA LYS A 83 4.60 0.67 -18.13
C LYS A 83 4.88 0.43 -19.61
N ARG A 84 3.91 -0.14 -20.35
CA ARG A 84 4.03 -0.40 -21.78
C ARG A 84 4.27 0.88 -22.58
N VAL A 85 3.57 1.96 -22.27
CA VAL A 85 3.77 3.25 -22.94
C VAL A 85 5.21 3.77 -22.76
N TRP A 86 5.76 3.69 -21.55
CA TRP A 86 7.15 4.09 -21.29
C TRP A 86 8.16 3.21 -22.07
N GLU A 87 7.93 1.89 -22.08
CA GLU A 87 8.75 0.95 -22.86
C GLU A 87 8.71 1.25 -24.38
N GLU A 88 7.54 1.57 -24.93
CA GLU A 88 7.36 1.96 -26.34
C GLU A 88 8.06 3.30 -26.65
N MET A 89 8.14 4.21 -25.68
CA MET A 89 8.86 5.49 -25.79
C MET A 89 10.37 5.37 -25.58
N GLY A 90 10.87 4.21 -25.13
CA GLY A 90 12.30 3.96 -24.91
C GLY A 90 12.88 4.71 -23.70
N ILE A 91 12.06 4.99 -22.69
CA ILE A 91 12.44 5.67 -21.43
C ILE A 91 11.95 4.88 -20.22
#